data_AF-A0A2E4W5D9-F1
#
_entry.id   AF-A0A2E4W5D9-F1
#
_cell.length_a   1.000
_cell.length_b   1.000
_cell.length_c   1.000
_cell.angle_alpha   90.00
_cell.angle_beta   90.00
_cell.angle_gamma   90.00
#
_symmetry.space_group_name_H-M   'P 1'
#
loop_
_entity.id
_entity.type
_entity.pdbx_description
1 polymer ?
#
loop_
_entity_poly.entity_id
_entity_poly.type
_entity_poly.pdbx_seq_one_letter_code
_entity_poly.pdbx_strand_id
1 'polypeptide(L)'
;MRAKAERGLSEIEHEIDMFMDNGYTSEFDMYKYLVRELQYSSRVVKYMQGSQQAQIDEIKNVEDCPQLKEAYSFLTVKQRKAYIDFLEGIENDIEKYCINYKPQRKKKTYTAQELTKKVSYLKEHDELQLVSIDPVDIIRAKQLWTYNPTSNKLCVYRAAGLSLQGSTLRYVDSSEEKKLGPKTKTILSRLMNGGKIVCDRLMEEINSKSFEPSPRLNRNTLLLKVIK
;
A
#
# COMPACT_ATOMS: atom_id res chain seq x y z
N MET A 1 -12.81 -19.68 -6.84
CA MET A 1 -13.45 -18.42 -7.29
C MET A 1 -14.96 -18.60 -7.39
N ARG A 2 -15.45 -19.63 -8.10
CA ARG A 2 -16.89 -19.98 -8.17
C ARG A 2 -17.56 -20.21 -6.81
N ALA A 3 -17.05 -21.13 -5.98
CA ALA A 3 -17.55 -21.33 -4.61
C ALA A 3 -17.51 -20.08 -3.69
N LYS A 4 -16.73 -19.06 -4.06
CA LYS A 4 -16.71 -17.78 -3.35
C LYS A 4 -17.80 -16.85 -3.89
N ALA A 5 -18.04 -16.87 -5.20
CA ALA A 5 -19.18 -16.19 -5.81
C ALA A 5 -20.51 -16.75 -5.31
N GLU A 6 -20.67 -18.09 -5.27
CA GLU A 6 -21.87 -18.77 -4.77
C GLU A 6 -22.26 -18.35 -3.34
N ARG A 7 -21.29 -18.18 -2.44
CA ARG A 7 -21.57 -17.66 -1.09
C ARG A 7 -22.11 -16.24 -1.07
N GLY A 8 -21.64 -15.38 -1.98
CA GLY A 8 -22.17 -14.03 -2.10
C GLY A 8 -23.52 -14.00 -2.83
N LEU A 9 -23.81 -14.99 -3.68
CA LEU A 9 -25.14 -15.15 -4.30
C LEU A 9 -26.20 -15.56 -3.28
N SER A 10 -25.84 -16.37 -2.28
CA SER A 10 -26.78 -16.78 -1.22
C SER A 10 -27.41 -15.60 -0.47
N GLU A 11 -26.67 -14.50 -0.27
CA GLU A 11 -27.23 -13.30 0.36
C GLU A 11 -28.18 -12.55 -0.58
N ILE A 12 -27.87 -12.55 -1.88
CA ILE A 12 -28.70 -11.93 -2.91
C ILE A 12 -30.01 -12.72 -3.06
N GLU A 13 -29.95 -14.05 -3.01
CA GLU A 13 -31.14 -14.92 -3.00
C GLU A 13 -32.02 -14.63 -1.78
N HIS A 14 -31.41 -14.49 -0.60
CA HIS A 14 -32.14 -14.10 0.61
C HIS A 14 -32.86 -12.75 0.45
N GLU A 15 -32.18 -11.77 -0.13
CA GLU A 15 -32.77 -10.45 -0.36
C GLU A 15 -33.89 -10.48 -1.41
N ILE A 16 -33.78 -11.34 -2.42
CA ILE A 16 -34.84 -11.55 -3.41
C ILE A 16 -36.10 -12.13 -2.74
N ASP A 17 -35.93 -13.09 -1.83
CA ASP A 17 -37.04 -13.64 -1.04
C ASP A 17 -37.68 -12.55 -0.16
N MET A 18 -36.84 -11.76 0.54
CA MET A 18 -37.33 -10.63 1.34
C MET A 18 -38.06 -9.58 0.51
N PHE A 19 -37.62 -9.32 -0.72
CA PHE A 19 -38.28 -8.39 -1.63
C PHE A 19 -39.69 -8.89 -2.01
N MET A 20 -39.87 -10.19 -2.22
CA MET A 20 -41.19 -10.78 -2.49
C MET A 20 -42.10 -10.69 -1.26
N ASP A 21 -41.59 -11.01 -0.07
CA ASP A 21 -42.35 -10.99 1.18
C ASP A 21 -42.76 -9.57 1.61
N ASN A 22 -41.90 -8.57 1.35
CA ASN A 22 -42.15 -7.16 1.67
C ASN A 22 -42.99 -6.44 0.60
N GLY A 23 -43.75 -7.17 -0.21
CA GLY A 23 -44.65 -6.59 -1.19
C GLY A 23 -43.96 -5.89 -2.35
N TYR A 24 -42.80 -6.42 -2.79
CA TYR A 24 -42.01 -5.91 -3.92
C TYR A 24 -41.43 -4.51 -3.66
N THR A 25 -40.97 -4.30 -2.44
CA THR A 25 -40.22 -3.11 -2.02
C THR A 25 -38.98 -3.53 -1.25
N SER A 26 -37.82 -2.95 -1.58
CA SER A 26 -36.57 -3.15 -0.84
C SER A 26 -35.73 -1.88 -0.87
N GLU A 27 -34.99 -1.65 0.21
CA GLU A 27 -33.97 -0.61 0.33
C GLU A 27 -32.57 -1.11 -0.10
N PHE A 28 -32.49 -2.39 -0.51
CA PHE A 28 -31.25 -3.03 -0.89
C PHE A 28 -30.62 -2.40 -2.12
N ASP A 29 -29.31 -2.21 -2.04
CA ASP A 29 -28.50 -1.62 -3.08
C ASP A 29 -27.34 -2.58 -3.34
N MET A 30 -27.44 -3.30 -4.45
CA MET A 30 -26.48 -4.33 -4.84
C MET A 30 -25.08 -3.76 -4.99
N TYR A 31 -24.94 -2.56 -5.53
CA TYR A 31 -23.64 -1.92 -5.66
C TYR A 31 -23.01 -1.61 -4.29
N LYS A 32 -23.80 -1.11 -3.33
CA LYS A 32 -23.32 -0.89 -1.95
C LYS A 32 -22.91 -2.20 -1.28
N TYR A 33 -23.70 -3.27 -1.45
CA TYR A 33 -23.37 -4.60 -0.93
C TYR A 33 -22.02 -5.10 -1.47
N LEU A 34 -21.81 -5.05 -2.79
CA LEU A 34 -20.56 -5.46 -3.43
C LEU A 34 -19.33 -4.66 -2.98
N VAL A 35 -19.51 -3.34 -2.76
CA VAL A 35 -18.42 -2.43 -2.38
C VAL A 35 -18.09 -2.51 -0.89
N ARG A 36 -19.09 -2.55 -0.02
CA ARG A 36 -18.89 -2.39 1.43
C ARG A 36 -18.74 -3.72 2.14
N GLU A 37 -19.60 -4.68 1.81
CA GLU A 37 -19.72 -5.93 2.56
C GLU A 37 -18.91 -7.05 1.90
N LEU A 38 -19.17 -7.31 0.62
CA LEU A 38 -18.55 -8.43 -0.08
C LEU A 38 -17.07 -8.17 -0.34
N GLN A 39 -16.71 -7.01 -0.90
CA GLN A 39 -15.33 -6.59 -1.19
C GLN A 39 -14.52 -7.62 -2.03
N TYR A 40 -15.21 -8.37 -2.90
CA TYR A 40 -14.56 -9.38 -3.74
C TYR A 40 -13.85 -8.76 -4.94
N SER A 41 -12.97 -9.51 -5.58
CA SER A 41 -12.37 -9.03 -6.82
C SER A 41 -13.38 -9.05 -7.95
N SER A 42 -13.24 -8.14 -8.92
CA SER A 42 -14.09 -8.15 -10.13
C SER A 42 -14.10 -9.50 -10.84
N ARG A 43 -12.99 -10.25 -10.80
CA ARG A 43 -12.92 -11.60 -11.38
C ARG A 43 -13.83 -12.61 -10.64
N VAL A 44 -14.05 -12.45 -9.34
CA VAL A 44 -14.99 -13.29 -8.58
C VAL A 44 -16.42 -12.82 -8.83
N VAL A 45 -16.67 -11.52 -8.77
CA VAL A 45 -17.99 -10.93 -9.01
C VAL A 45 -18.49 -11.20 -10.43
N LYS A 46 -17.60 -11.30 -11.42
CA LYS A 46 -17.95 -11.71 -12.79
C LYS A 46 -18.58 -13.11 -12.89
N TYR A 47 -18.34 -14.00 -11.92
CA TYR A 47 -19.04 -15.30 -11.88
C TYR A 47 -20.48 -15.20 -11.34
N MET A 48 -20.86 -14.07 -10.75
CA MET A 48 -22.23 -13.79 -10.28
C MET A 48 -23.11 -13.25 -11.42
N GLN A 49 -22.49 -12.75 -12.50
CA GLN A 49 -23.19 -12.20 -13.65
C GLN A 49 -24.02 -13.29 -14.36
N GLY A 50 -25.28 -12.97 -14.65
CA GLY A 50 -26.24 -13.86 -15.27
C GLY A 50 -26.89 -14.85 -14.29
N SER A 51 -26.66 -14.70 -12.98
CA SER A 51 -27.30 -15.56 -11.97
C SER A 51 -28.81 -15.36 -11.92
N GLN A 52 -29.27 -14.13 -12.19
CA GLN A 52 -30.70 -13.78 -12.13
C GLN A 52 -31.40 -13.93 -13.49
N GLN A 53 -30.65 -14.22 -14.56
CA GLN A 53 -31.20 -14.21 -15.91
C GLN A 53 -32.29 -15.27 -16.13
N ALA A 54 -32.10 -16.48 -15.60
CA ALA A 54 -33.09 -17.55 -15.71
C ALA A 54 -34.43 -17.13 -15.09
N GLN A 55 -34.39 -16.52 -13.91
CA GLN A 55 -35.59 -16.05 -13.20
C GLN A 55 -36.25 -14.87 -13.93
N ILE A 56 -35.46 -13.95 -14.50
CA ILE A 56 -35.98 -12.86 -15.33
C ILE A 56 -36.72 -13.42 -16.56
N ASP A 57 -36.15 -14.41 -17.23
CA ASP A 57 -36.71 -15.02 -18.45
C ASP A 57 -38.01 -15.78 -18.15
N GLU A 58 -38.08 -16.47 -17.00
CA GLU A 58 -39.29 -17.13 -16.50
C GLU A 58 -40.43 -16.14 -16.23
N ILE A 59 -40.16 -15.03 -15.54
CA ILE A 59 -41.17 -14.01 -15.21
C ILE A 59 -41.61 -13.25 -16.46
N LYS A 60 -40.70 -12.99 -17.40
CA LYS A 60 -41.03 -12.42 -18.72
C LYS A 60 -41.80 -13.40 -19.60
N ASN A 61 -41.73 -14.70 -19.29
CA ASN A 61 -42.30 -15.78 -20.06
C ASN A 61 -41.90 -15.70 -21.54
N VAL A 62 -40.59 -15.63 -21.80
CA VAL A 62 -40.03 -15.48 -23.16
C VAL A 62 -40.46 -16.63 -24.07
N GLU A 63 -40.69 -17.83 -23.51
CA GLU A 63 -41.11 -19.03 -24.24
C GLU A 63 -42.64 -19.14 -24.44
N ASP A 64 -43.42 -18.13 -24.03
CA ASP A 64 -44.88 -18.09 -24.07
C ASP A 64 -45.57 -19.35 -23.48
N CYS A 65 -44.95 -19.93 -22.46
CA CYS A 65 -45.40 -21.14 -21.79
C CYS A 65 -46.68 -20.87 -20.99
N PRO A 66 -47.80 -21.58 -21.24
CA PRO A 66 -49.05 -21.41 -20.49
C PRO A 66 -48.89 -21.68 -18.98
N GLN A 67 -48.06 -22.64 -18.61
CA GLN A 67 -47.80 -23.00 -17.21
C GLN A 67 -47.12 -21.85 -16.45
N LEU A 68 -46.22 -21.10 -17.08
CA LEU A 68 -45.57 -19.94 -16.45
C LEU A 68 -46.56 -18.78 -16.26
N LYS A 69 -47.52 -18.61 -17.18
CA LYS A 69 -48.60 -17.61 -16.99
C LYS A 69 -49.45 -17.93 -15.78
N GLU A 70 -49.80 -19.21 -15.59
CA GLU A 70 -50.55 -19.68 -14.43
C GLU A 70 -49.74 -19.55 -13.13
N ALA A 71 -48.48 -19.99 -13.14
CA ALA A 71 -47.59 -19.96 -11.97
C ALA A 71 -47.42 -18.55 -11.40
N TYR A 72 -47.31 -17.52 -12.25
CA TYR A 72 -47.15 -16.12 -11.84
C TYR A 72 -48.45 -15.30 -11.88
N SER A 73 -49.62 -15.95 -11.96
CA SER A 73 -50.92 -15.27 -12.04
C SER A 73 -51.29 -14.47 -10.77
N PHE A 74 -50.69 -14.84 -9.62
CA PHE A 74 -50.87 -14.12 -8.35
C PHE A 74 -50.20 -12.73 -8.34
N LEU A 75 -49.27 -12.46 -9.27
CA LEU A 75 -48.60 -11.16 -9.39
C LEU A 75 -49.45 -10.17 -10.18
N THR A 76 -49.65 -8.98 -9.63
CA THR A 76 -50.17 -7.86 -10.40
C THR A 76 -49.14 -7.39 -11.45
N VAL A 77 -49.61 -6.75 -12.53
CA VAL A 77 -48.73 -6.20 -13.58
C VAL A 77 -47.65 -5.27 -13.01
N LYS A 78 -48.00 -4.47 -11.99
CA LYS A 78 -47.06 -3.57 -11.29
C LYS A 78 -45.99 -4.34 -10.52
N GLN A 79 -46.38 -5.36 -9.77
CA GLN A 79 -45.45 -6.19 -8.99
C GLN A 79 -44.53 -7.00 -9.90
N ARG A 80 -45.07 -7.58 -10.99
CA ARG A 80 -44.27 -8.27 -11.99
C ARG A 80 -43.20 -7.36 -12.58
N LYS A 81 -43.56 -6.13 -12.93
CA LYS A 81 -42.61 -5.14 -13.45
C LYS A 81 -41.56 -4.77 -12.40
N ALA A 82 -41.99 -4.44 -11.17
CA ALA A 82 -41.08 -4.11 -10.07
C ALA A 82 -40.08 -5.24 -9.80
N TYR A 83 -40.51 -6.49 -9.93
CA TYR A 83 -39.65 -7.64 -9.73
C TYR A 83 -38.61 -7.81 -10.82
N ILE A 84 -39.00 -7.66 -12.09
CA ILE A 84 -38.05 -7.65 -13.21
C ILE A 84 -37.06 -6.50 -13.05
N ASP A 85 -37.53 -5.29 -12.72
CA ASP A 85 -36.69 -4.10 -12.57
C ASP A 85 -35.66 -4.30 -11.42
N PHE A 86 -36.04 -4.99 -10.35
CA PHE A 86 -35.13 -5.31 -9.23
C PHE A 86 -34.03 -6.30 -9.65
N LEU A 87 -34.40 -7.41 -10.30
CA LEU A 87 -33.45 -8.43 -10.77
C LEU A 87 -32.49 -7.88 -11.84
N GLU A 88 -33.00 -7.09 -12.78
CA GLU A 88 -32.18 -6.39 -13.76
C GLU A 88 -31.26 -5.34 -13.09
N GLY A 89 -31.75 -4.68 -12.04
CA GLY A 89 -30.95 -3.77 -11.21
C GLY A 89 -29.72 -4.44 -10.61
N ILE A 90 -29.88 -5.66 -10.07
CA ILE A 90 -28.79 -6.48 -9.51
C ILE A 90 -27.73 -6.76 -10.58
N GLU A 91 -28.13 -7.26 -11.76
CA GLU A 91 -27.19 -7.58 -12.84
C GLU A 91 -26.45 -6.34 -13.36
N ASN A 92 -27.17 -5.22 -13.53
CA ASN A 92 -26.58 -3.94 -13.93
C ASN A 92 -25.54 -3.46 -12.90
N ASP A 93 -25.80 -3.62 -11.61
CA ASP A 93 -24.89 -3.18 -10.55
C ASP A 93 -23.66 -4.10 -10.43
N ILE A 94 -23.81 -5.41 -10.69
CA ILE A 94 -22.70 -6.36 -10.85
C ILE A 94 -21.78 -5.91 -11.99
N GLU A 95 -22.35 -5.53 -13.14
CA GLU A 95 -21.57 -5.06 -14.29
C GLU A 95 -20.84 -3.75 -13.97
N LYS A 96 -21.55 -2.76 -13.40
CA LYS A 96 -20.96 -1.48 -12.96
C LYS A 96 -19.81 -1.71 -11.98
N TYR A 97 -19.97 -2.63 -11.03
CA TYR A 97 -18.92 -2.98 -10.08
C TYR A 97 -17.69 -3.53 -10.79
N CYS A 98 -17.87 -4.47 -11.73
CA CYS A 98 -16.78 -5.06 -12.48
C CYS A 98 -15.98 -4.03 -13.29
N ILE A 99 -16.65 -3.02 -13.86
CA ILE A 99 -16.04 -1.92 -14.60
C ILE A 99 -15.28 -0.97 -13.66
N ASN A 100 -15.88 -0.60 -12.53
CA ASN A 100 -15.32 0.39 -11.60
C ASN A 100 -14.27 -0.18 -10.64
N TYR A 101 -14.15 -1.51 -10.54
CA TYR A 101 -13.27 -2.16 -9.59
C TYR A 101 -11.79 -1.84 -9.85
N LYS A 102 -11.16 -1.15 -8.89
CA LYS A 102 -9.72 -0.89 -8.89
C LYS A 102 -9.02 -1.83 -7.91
N PRO A 103 -8.18 -2.78 -8.38
CA PRO A 103 -7.51 -3.72 -7.49
C PRO A 103 -6.54 -2.99 -6.55
N GLN A 104 -6.82 -3.05 -5.26
CA GLN A 104 -5.92 -2.57 -4.21
C GLN A 104 -4.71 -3.53 -4.13
N ARG A 105 -3.53 -3.05 -4.54
CA ARG A 105 -2.30 -3.84 -4.45
C ARG A 105 -1.88 -3.92 -2.98
N LYS A 106 -1.83 -5.14 -2.43
CA LYS A 106 -1.23 -5.37 -1.12
C LYS A 106 0.21 -4.86 -1.12
N LYS A 107 0.55 -3.98 -0.17
CA LYS A 107 1.91 -3.48 0.00
C LYS A 107 2.80 -4.68 0.36
N LYS A 108 3.83 -4.92 -0.43
CA LYS A 108 4.83 -5.96 -0.11
C LYS A 108 5.67 -5.49 1.08
N THR A 109 5.82 -6.34 2.07
CA THR A 109 6.82 -6.16 3.12
C THR A 109 8.18 -6.58 2.55
N TYR A 110 9.14 -5.66 2.54
CA TYR A 110 10.50 -5.96 2.11
C TYR A 110 11.37 -6.31 3.31
N THR A 111 12.24 -7.29 3.16
CA THR A 111 13.28 -7.61 4.14
C THR A 111 14.36 -6.52 4.17
N ALA A 112 15.13 -6.46 5.26
CA ALA A 112 16.20 -5.46 5.42
C ALA A 112 17.25 -5.52 4.29
N GLN A 113 17.56 -6.72 3.81
CA GLN A 113 18.45 -6.94 2.67
C GLN A 113 17.83 -6.44 1.35
N GLU A 114 16.53 -6.65 1.13
CA GLU A 114 15.87 -6.18 -0.08
C GLU A 114 15.78 -4.66 -0.16
N LEU A 115 15.61 -3.98 0.97
CA LEU A 115 15.60 -2.52 1.06
C LEU A 115 16.98 -1.91 0.73
N THR A 116 18.06 -2.63 1.04
CA THR A 116 19.44 -2.15 0.93
C THR A 116 20.14 -2.53 -0.37
N LYS A 117 19.62 -3.48 -1.16
CA LYS A 117 20.17 -3.94 -2.45
C LYS A 117 20.52 -2.84 -3.45
N LYS A 118 19.83 -1.69 -3.40
CA LYS A 118 19.95 -0.59 -4.38
C LYS A 118 20.58 0.68 -3.79
N VAL A 119 21.23 0.58 -2.62
CA VAL A 119 21.90 1.73 -1.99
C VAL A 119 23.19 2.02 -2.75
N SER A 120 23.35 3.27 -3.18
CA SER A 120 24.61 3.77 -3.74
C SER A 120 25.43 4.40 -2.62
N TYR A 121 26.61 3.82 -2.35
CA TYR A 121 27.56 4.30 -1.35
C TYR A 121 28.99 3.95 -1.79
N LEU A 122 29.98 4.63 -1.21
CA LEU A 122 31.40 4.32 -1.43
C LEU A 122 31.81 3.19 -0.47
N LYS A 123 32.39 2.10 -0.97
CA LYS A 123 32.74 0.94 -0.11
C LYS A 123 33.97 1.19 0.75
N GLU A 124 34.99 1.78 0.16
CA GLU A 124 36.28 2.05 0.81
C GLU A 124 36.89 3.33 0.25
N HIS A 125 37.71 3.99 1.05
CA HIS A 125 38.49 5.15 0.63
C HIS A 125 39.93 5.03 1.14
N ASP A 126 40.82 4.62 0.25
CA ASP A 126 42.21 4.24 0.57
C ASP A 126 43.01 5.37 1.24
N GLU A 127 42.85 6.61 0.79
CA GLU A 127 43.63 7.75 1.33
C GLU A 127 43.31 8.07 2.81
N LEU A 128 42.13 7.67 3.26
CA LEU A 128 41.66 7.87 4.63
C LEU A 128 41.62 6.55 5.42
N GLN A 129 41.89 5.41 4.77
CA GLN A 129 41.80 4.06 5.34
C GLN A 129 40.45 3.81 6.03
N LEU A 130 39.36 4.31 5.44
CA LEU A 130 38.01 4.16 5.98
C LEU A 130 37.22 3.16 5.15
N VAL A 131 36.58 2.21 5.84
CA VAL A 131 35.68 1.21 5.27
C VAL A 131 34.25 1.56 5.66
N SER A 132 33.33 1.51 4.69
CA SER A 132 31.92 1.77 4.94
C SER A 132 31.25 0.60 5.68
N ILE A 133 30.34 0.93 6.59
CA ILE A 133 29.47 -0.06 7.24
C ILE A 133 28.49 -0.71 6.26
N ASP A 134 27.98 -1.90 6.62
CA ASP A 134 26.92 -2.56 5.86
C ASP A 134 25.63 -1.72 5.91
N PRO A 135 25.02 -1.37 4.76
CA PRO A 135 23.74 -0.67 4.74
C PRO A 135 22.60 -1.38 5.49
N VAL A 136 22.69 -2.69 5.74
CA VAL A 136 21.70 -3.45 6.52
C VAL A 136 21.59 -2.92 7.96
N ASP A 137 22.69 -2.48 8.55
CA ASP A 137 22.71 -1.97 9.92
C ASP A 137 22.02 -0.62 10.09
N ILE A 138 21.82 0.12 8.99
CA ILE A 138 21.12 1.40 8.98
C ILE A 138 19.64 1.23 9.31
N ILE A 139 19.06 0.06 9.00
CA ILE A 139 17.64 -0.17 9.22
C ILE A 139 17.36 -0.24 10.72
N ARG A 140 16.44 0.61 11.20
CA ARG A 140 16.10 0.85 12.61
C ARG A 140 17.22 1.55 13.42
N ALA A 141 18.22 2.12 12.76
CA ALA A 141 19.18 2.99 13.43
C ALA A 141 18.52 4.30 13.91
N LYS A 142 19.02 4.84 15.02
CA LYS A 142 18.63 6.17 15.53
C LYS A 142 19.47 7.29 14.95
N GLN A 143 20.76 7.03 14.70
CA GLN A 143 21.65 7.98 14.06
C GLN A 143 22.50 7.29 12.99
N LEU A 144 22.65 7.94 11.84
CA LEU A 144 23.56 7.56 10.77
C LEU A 144 24.53 8.70 10.49
N TRP A 145 25.83 8.37 10.51
CA TRP A 145 26.90 9.30 10.16
C TRP A 145 27.46 8.96 8.79
N THR A 146 27.52 9.96 7.92
CA THR A 146 28.05 9.83 6.58
C THR A 146 29.08 10.91 6.28
N TYR A 147 30.03 10.60 5.42
CA TYR A 147 31.07 11.53 5.01
C TYR A 147 31.29 11.46 3.51
N ASN A 148 31.40 12.62 2.87
CA ASN A 148 31.72 12.71 1.45
C ASN A 148 33.14 13.28 1.28
N PRO A 149 34.13 12.48 0.82
CA PRO A 149 35.50 12.92 0.64
C PRO A 149 35.63 13.98 -0.46
N THR A 150 34.81 13.94 -1.52
CA THR A 150 34.85 14.92 -2.63
C THR A 150 34.50 16.33 -2.17
N SER A 151 33.51 16.45 -1.28
CA SER A 151 33.05 17.75 -0.78
C SER A 151 33.61 18.10 0.61
N ASN A 152 34.31 17.15 1.24
CA ASN A 152 34.80 17.19 2.62
C ASN A 152 33.67 17.57 3.61
N LYS A 153 32.50 16.96 3.42
CA LYS A 153 31.28 17.23 4.21
C LYS A 153 30.93 16.04 5.08
N LEU A 154 30.68 16.30 6.36
CA LEU A 154 30.18 15.35 7.34
C LEU A 154 28.69 15.60 7.56
N CYS A 155 27.88 14.54 7.45
CA CYS A 155 26.44 14.60 7.66
C CYS A 155 26.03 13.64 8.77
N VAL A 156 25.08 14.06 9.58
CA VAL A 156 24.37 13.20 10.54
C VAL A 156 22.89 13.22 10.21
N TYR A 157 22.29 12.02 10.16
CA TYR A 157 20.85 11.84 10.04
C TYR A 157 20.35 11.21 11.34
N ARG A 158 19.42 11.90 12.03
CA ARG A 158 18.80 11.45 13.27
C ARG A 158 17.34 11.09 13.01
N ALA A 159 16.89 9.98 13.57
CA ALA A 159 15.52 9.49 13.46
C ALA A 159 15.15 8.61 14.66
N ALA A 160 13.86 8.43 14.94
CA ALA A 160 13.40 7.37 15.83
C ALA A 160 13.60 5.94 15.27
N GLY A 161 13.72 5.82 13.93
CA GLY A 161 14.03 4.55 13.26
C GLY A 161 14.22 4.75 11.76
N LEU A 162 15.48 4.77 11.31
CA LEU A 162 15.82 4.96 9.91
C LEU A 162 15.36 3.78 9.05
N SER A 163 14.91 4.10 7.84
CA SER A 163 14.63 3.13 6.79
C SER A 163 15.23 3.60 5.47
N LEU A 164 15.53 2.66 4.58
CA LEU A 164 16.10 2.94 3.26
C LEU A 164 15.12 2.53 2.18
N GLN A 165 14.92 3.41 1.19
CA GLN A 165 14.24 3.08 -0.04
C GLN A 165 15.14 3.45 -1.23
N GLY A 166 15.78 2.43 -1.82
CA GLY A 166 16.80 2.67 -2.84
C GLY A 166 18.03 3.29 -2.20
N SER A 167 18.31 4.57 -2.50
CA SER A 167 19.39 5.32 -1.84
C SER A 167 18.87 6.49 -0.98
N THR A 168 17.55 6.57 -0.76
CA THR A 168 16.94 7.65 0.03
C THR A 168 16.61 7.16 1.44
N LEU A 169 17.06 7.89 2.45
CA LEU A 169 16.69 7.71 3.84
C LEU A 169 15.26 8.19 4.07
N ARG A 170 14.46 7.37 4.74
CA ARG A 170 13.07 7.62 5.13
C ARG A 170 13.01 7.81 6.65
N TYR A 171 12.00 8.57 7.10
CA TYR A 171 11.75 8.86 8.52
C TYR A 171 12.88 9.64 9.21
N VAL A 172 13.57 10.51 8.47
CA VAL A 172 14.57 11.40 9.06
C VAL A 172 13.85 12.53 9.79
N ASP A 173 14.09 12.67 11.10
CA ASP A 173 13.49 13.73 11.93
C ASP A 173 14.34 15.00 11.90
N SER A 174 15.67 14.83 11.95
CA SER A 174 16.64 15.93 11.93
C SER A 174 17.88 15.51 11.15
N SER A 175 18.40 16.43 10.33
CA SER A 175 19.64 16.23 9.61
C SER A 175 20.53 17.47 9.71
N GLU A 176 21.82 17.25 9.90
CA GLU A 176 22.82 18.33 9.95
C GLU A 176 24.01 17.95 9.08
N GLU A 177 24.47 18.90 8.27
CA GLU A 177 25.67 18.83 7.43
C GLU A 177 26.62 19.94 7.81
N LYS A 178 27.90 19.58 7.99
CA LYS A 178 28.99 20.50 8.27
C LYS A 178 30.21 20.18 7.41
N LYS A 179 30.90 21.22 6.93
CA LYS A 179 32.13 21.06 6.14
C LYS A 179 33.31 20.90 7.09
N LEU A 180 34.09 19.84 6.92
CA LEU A 180 35.28 19.61 7.71
C LEU A 180 36.44 20.49 7.19
N GLY A 181 37.20 21.03 8.14
CA GLY A 181 38.42 21.78 7.88
C GLY A 181 39.66 20.88 7.80
N PRO A 182 40.88 21.43 7.95
CA PRO A 182 42.13 20.67 7.82
C PRO A 182 42.31 19.55 8.88
N LYS A 183 41.48 19.53 9.94
CA LYS A 183 41.48 18.50 10.99
C LYS A 183 40.58 17.28 10.67
N THR A 184 40.26 17.03 9.41
CA THR A 184 39.37 15.92 8.99
C THR A 184 39.77 14.57 9.59
N LYS A 185 41.06 14.18 9.54
CA LYS A 185 41.50 12.85 10.01
C LYS A 185 41.27 12.62 11.51
N THR A 186 41.48 13.64 12.34
CA THR A 186 41.30 13.53 13.80
C THR A 186 39.82 13.54 14.20
N ILE A 187 39.00 14.28 13.48
CA ILE A 187 37.54 14.30 13.68
C ILE A 187 36.94 12.95 13.30
N LEU A 188 37.35 12.38 12.17
CA LEU A 188 36.87 11.09 11.70
C LEU A 188 37.29 9.94 12.64
N SER A 189 38.54 9.92 13.12
CA SER A 189 38.98 8.89 14.08
C SER A 189 38.24 8.98 15.42
N ARG A 190 37.95 10.21 15.90
CA ARG A 190 37.16 10.43 17.11
C ARG A 190 35.70 10.02 16.94
N LEU A 191 35.13 10.17 15.75
CA LEU A 191 33.78 9.69 15.44
C LEU A 191 33.71 8.16 15.48
N MET A 192 34.69 7.49 14.85
CA MET A 192 34.75 6.03 14.82
C MET A 192 34.89 5.45 16.24
N ASN A 193 35.81 5.99 17.03
CA ASN A 193 36.10 5.51 18.39
C ASN A 193 35.16 6.04 19.47
N GLY A 194 34.45 7.15 19.22
CA GLY A 194 33.64 7.84 20.22
C GLY A 194 32.26 7.22 20.43
N GLY A 195 31.78 7.20 21.67
CA GLY A 195 30.39 6.84 21.99
C GLY A 195 29.38 7.93 21.61
N LYS A 196 28.09 7.71 21.92
CA LYS A 196 26.98 8.65 21.60
C LYS A 196 27.25 10.09 22.04
N ILE A 197 27.67 10.27 23.30
CA ILE A 197 27.94 11.60 23.89
C ILE A 197 29.04 12.35 23.13
N VAL A 198 30.08 11.63 22.68
CA VAL A 198 31.19 12.21 21.92
C VAL A 198 30.72 12.62 20.54
N CYS A 199 29.88 11.81 19.89
CA CYS A 199 29.34 12.09 18.56
C CYS A 199 28.41 13.31 18.57
N ASP A 200 27.54 13.46 19.57
CA ASP A 200 26.66 14.62 19.68
C ASP A 200 27.46 15.92 19.87
N ARG A 201 28.49 15.92 20.73
CA ARG A 201 29.41 17.07 20.91
C ARG A 201 30.27 17.36 19.67
N LEU A 202 30.56 16.35 18.84
CA LEU A 202 31.42 16.51 17.67
C LEU A 202 30.84 17.48 16.65
N MET A 203 29.52 17.50 16.47
CA MET A 203 28.88 18.47 15.55
C MET A 203 28.99 19.90 16.08
N GLU A 204 28.92 20.11 17.38
CA GLU A 204 29.07 21.44 17.99
C GLU A 204 30.50 21.98 17.85
N GLU A 205 31.52 21.12 18.00
CA GLU A 205 32.94 21.50 17.87
C GLU A 205 33.33 21.96 16.45
N ILE A 206 32.54 21.65 15.43
CA ILE A 206 32.82 22.05 14.05
C ILE A 206 32.30 23.48 13.81
N ASN A 207 33.23 24.42 13.66
CA ASN A 207 32.99 25.86 13.44
C ASN A 207 32.36 26.22 12.06
N SER A 208 32.02 25.25 11.21
CA SER A 208 31.40 25.53 9.92
C SER A 208 29.89 25.75 10.04
N LYS A 209 29.32 26.55 9.12
CA LYS A 209 27.86 26.71 8.98
C LYS A 209 27.19 25.35 8.82
N SER A 210 26.10 25.13 9.57
CA SER A 210 25.24 23.96 9.43
C SER A 210 24.29 24.14 8.26
N PHE A 211 24.07 23.06 7.52
CA PHE A 211 23.06 22.96 6.47
C PHE A 211 22.21 21.71 6.71
N GLU A 212 20.99 21.68 6.19
CA GLU A 212 20.17 20.47 6.17
C GLU A 212 20.49 19.68 4.88
N PRO A 213 21.17 18.52 4.97
CA PRO A 213 21.50 17.74 3.79
C PRO A 213 20.27 17.03 3.25
N SER A 214 20.27 16.79 1.94
CA SER A 214 19.32 15.87 1.32
C SER A 214 19.46 14.49 1.97
N PRO A 215 18.36 13.78 2.27
CA PRO A 215 18.38 12.42 2.82
C PRO A 215 18.82 11.35 1.81
N ARG A 216 19.31 11.74 0.62
CA ARG A 216 19.73 10.83 -0.44
C ARG A 216 21.24 10.58 -0.40
N LEU A 217 21.60 9.31 -0.27
CA LEU A 217 22.98 8.82 -0.35
C LEU A 217 23.45 8.75 -1.80
N ASN A 218 24.74 9.05 -2.01
CA ASN A 218 25.39 9.04 -3.31
C ASN A 218 26.56 8.05 -3.33
N ARG A 219 27.04 7.70 -4.52
CA ARG A 219 28.21 6.81 -4.70
C ARG A 219 29.50 7.34 -4.07
N ASN A 220 29.57 8.65 -3.84
CA ASN A 220 30.72 9.31 -3.21
C ASN A 220 30.53 9.45 -1.69
N THR A 221 29.48 8.87 -1.10
CA THR A 221 29.21 8.97 0.33
C THR A 221 29.70 7.71 1.04
N LEU A 222 30.60 7.88 2.01
CA LEU A 222 31.04 6.85 2.95
C LEU A 222 30.06 6.75 4.12
N LEU A 223 29.76 5.53 4.54
CA LEU A 223 28.93 5.23 5.70
C LEU A 223 29.84 4.92 6.88
N LEU A 224 29.97 5.85 7.83
CA LEU A 224 31.00 5.73 8.87
C LEU A 224 30.50 4.94 10.08
N LYS A 225 29.35 5.36 10.62
CA LYS A 225 28.87 4.83 11.89
C LYS A 225 27.35 4.90 12.00
N VAL A 226 26.80 3.86 12.61
CA VAL A 226 25.40 3.78 13.00
C VAL A 226 25.30 3.68 14.52
N ILE A 227 24.33 4.39 15.09
CA ILE A 227 23.96 4.29 16.51
C ILE A 227 22.50 3.81 16.54
N LYS A 228 22.25 2.69 17.24
CA LYS A 228 20.93 2.09 17.45
C LYS A 228 20.26 2.61 18.73
#